data_AF-A0A7K1J0T3-F1
#
_entry.id   AF-A0A7K1J0T3-F1
#
_cell.length_a   1.000
_cell.length_b   1.000
_cell.length_c   1.000
_cell.angle_alpha   90.00
_cell.angle_beta   90.00
_cell.angle_gamma   90.00
#
_symmetry.space_group_name_H-M   'P 1'
#
loop_
_entity.id
_entity.type
_entity.pdbx_description
1 polymer ?
#
loop_
_entity_poly.entity_id
_entity_poly.type
_entity_poly.pdbx_seq_one_letter_code
_entity_poly.pdbx_strand_id
1 'polypeptide(L)'
;MGAFLTDQQIADYHRDGFLVLPDFATPSSCVALKAQAEEILHNFDPDANRSVFTTNEQSRHADQQFIDSATGIICFFEEEAFDDKGDLKQ
;
A
#
# COMPACT_ATOMS: atom_id res chain seq x y z
N MET A 1 15.21 21.49 -8.87
CA MET A 1 16.61 21.05 -8.78
C MET A 1 16.61 19.82 -7.88
N GLY A 2 16.84 18.63 -8.41
CA GLY A 2 16.76 17.38 -7.63
C GLY A 2 17.81 17.38 -6.52
N ALA A 3 17.40 17.08 -5.29
CA ALA A 3 18.34 16.93 -4.18
C ALA A 3 19.18 15.67 -4.42
N PHE A 4 20.48 15.86 -4.58
CA PHE A 4 21.43 14.75 -4.57
C PHE A 4 21.64 14.32 -3.11
N LEU A 5 21.66 13.00 -2.86
CA LEU A 5 21.98 12.45 -1.54
C LEU A 5 23.42 12.79 -1.17
N THR A 6 23.68 13.08 0.10
CA THR A 6 25.05 13.27 0.59
C THR A 6 25.79 11.94 0.69
N ASP A 7 27.12 11.97 0.65
CA ASP A 7 27.94 10.77 0.86
C ASP A 7 27.64 10.08 2.19
N GLN A 8 27.32 10.86 3.23
CA GLN A 8 26.91 10.33 4.53
C GLN A 8 25.56 9.61 4.45
N GLN A 9 24.56 10.20 3.77
CA GLN A 9 23.26 9.56 3.57
C GLN A 9 23.38 8.27 2.76
N ILE A 10 24.28 8.22 1.78
CA ILE A 10 24.58 7.01 1.02
C ILE A 10 25.23 5.95 1.92
N ALA A 11 26.20 6.33 2.76
CA ALA A 11 26.83 5.43 3.72
C ALA A 11 25.82 4.89 4.76
N ASP A 12 24.91 5.75 5.26
CA ASP A 12 23.85 5.36 6.19
C ASP A 12 22.89 4.36 5.55
N TYR A 13 22.46 4.59 4.30
CA TYR A 13 21.64 3.64 3.55
C TYR A 13 22.31 2.27 3.41
N HIS A 14 23.60 2.24 3.07
CA HIS A 14 24.34 0.98 2.97
C HIS A 14 24.50 0.25 4.30
N ARG A 15 24.65 0.99 5.41
CA ARG A 15 24.78 0.42 6.75
C ARG A 15 23.46 -0.12 7.28
N ASP A 16 22.38 0.66 7.11
CA ASP A 16 21.11 0.43 7.81
C ASP A 16 20.08 -0.29 6.93
N GLY A 17 20.28 -0.34 5.61
CA GLY A 17 19.36 -0.95 4.63
C GLY A 17 18.17 -0.07 4.26
N PHE A 18 18.04 1.11 4.86
CA PHE A 18 17.04 2.13 4.57
C PHE A 18 17.60 3.53 4.85
N LEU A 19 16.89 4.56 4.39
CA LEU A 19 17.26 5.95 4.64
C LEU A 19 16.00 6.81 4.86
N VAL A 20 16.03 7.66 5.87
CA VAL A 20 14.97 8.65 6.10
C VAL A 20 15.34 9.96 5.42
N LEU A 21 14.43 10.44 4.56
CA LEU A 21 14.56 11.72 3.87
C LEU A 21 13.43 12.66 4.35
N PRO A 22 13.73 13.58 5.28
CA PRO A 22 12.75 14.59 5.70
C PRO A 22 12.29 15.43 4.52
N ASP A 23 11.02 15.82 4.52
CA ASP A 23 10.42 16.72 3.54
C ASP A 23 10.58 16.30 2.06
N PHE A 24 10.76 14.99 1.80
CA PHE A 24 10.91 14.45 0.45
C PHE A 24 9.69 14.74 -0.44
N ALA A 25 8.49 14.52 0.10
CA ALA A 25 7.23 14.85 -0.56
C ALA A 25 6.71 16.19 -0.04
N THR A 26 6.25 17.04 -0.96
CA THR A 26 5.62 18.31 -0.56
C THR A 26 4.26 18.05 0.09
N PRO A 27 3.79 18.93 1.01
CA PRO A 27 2.46 18.78 1.59
C PRO A 27 1.34 18.71 0.54
N SER A 28 1.44 19.45 -0.56
CA SER A 28 0.46 19.40 -1.64
C SER A 28 0.49 18.07 -2.40
N SER A 29 1.67 17.48 -2.61
CA SER A 29 1.78 16.12 -3.17
C SER A 29 1.10 15.08 -2.28
N CYS A 30 1.28 15.17 -0.96
CA CYS A 30 0.62 14.27 -0.01
C CYS A 30 -0.91 14.42 -0.05
N VAL A 31 -1.43 15.65 -0.11
CA VAL A 31 -2.87 15.90 -0.23
C VAL A 31 -3.43 15.35 -1.54
N ALA A 32 -2.74 15.57 -2.67
CA ALA A 32 -3.17 15.06 -3.96
C ALA A 32 -3.18 13.52 -3.99
N LEU A 33 -2.15 12.87 -3.44
CA LEU A 33 -2.08 11.42 -3.35
C LEU A 33 -3.24 10.86 -2.52
N LYS A 34 -3.52 11.47 -1.36
CA LYS A 34 -4.63 11.06 -0.50
C LYS A 34 -5.98 11.19 -1.20
N ALA A 35 -6.24 12.31 -1.86
CA ALA A 35 -7.48 12.52 -2.60
C ALA A 35 -7.68 11.48 -3.72
N GLN A 36 -6.61 11.12 -4.43
CA GLN A 36 -6.69 10.08 -5.46
C GLN A 36 -6.97 8.69 -4.87
N ALA A 37 -6.39 8.37 -3.72
CA ALA A 37 -6.65 7.10 -3.03
C ALA A 37 -8.11 7.01 -2.56
N GLU A 38 -8.67 8.12 -2.06
CA GLU A 38 -10.09 8.21 -1.68
C GLU A 38 -11.03 8.02 -2.88
N GLU A 39 -10.68 8.58 -4.04
CA GLU A 39 -11.45 8.38 -5.29
C GLU A 39 -11.42 6.92 -5.75
N ILE A 40 -10.27 6.25 -5.68
CA ILE A 40 -10.14 4.83 -6.00
C ILE A 40 -11.05 4.01 -5.06
N LEU A 41 -11.02 4.31 -3.77
CA LEU A 41 -11.84 3.61 -2.77
C LEU A 41 -13.34 3.86 -2.98
N HIS A 42 -13.74 5.08 -3.35
CA HIS A 42 -15.14 5.41 -3.63
C HIS A 42 -15.70 4.62 -4.83
N ASN A 43 -14.84 4.34 -5.81
CA ASN A 43 -15.19 3.58 -7.01
C ASN A 43 -14.95 2.07 -6.86
N PHE A 44 -14.37 1.63 -5.75
CA PHE A 44 -14.09 0.22 -5.48
C PHE A 44 -15.35 -0.50 -5.00
N ASP A 45 -15.65 -1.64 -5.62
CA ASP A 45 -16.71 -2.55 -5.17
C ASP A 45 -16.14 -3.60 -4.20
N PRO A 46 -16.43 -3.50 -2.89
CA PRO A 46 -15.91 -4.42 -1.88
C PRO A 46 -16.51 -5.82 -1.96
N ASP A 47 -17.70 -5.98 -2.55
CA ASP A 47 -18.37 -7.28 -2.66
C ASP A 47 -17.89 -8.07 -3.87
N ALA A 48 -17.47 -7.38 -4.94
CA ALA A 48 -16.85 -8.01 -6.11
C ALA A 48 -15.39 -8.45 -5.87
N ASN A 49 -14.68 -7.86 -4.89
CA ASN A 49 -13.24 -8.04 -4.70
C ASN A 49 -12.85 -8.26 -3.22
N ARG A 50 -13.12 -9.45 -2.68
CA ARG A 50 -12.82 -9.83 -1.28
C ARG A 50 -11.39 -10.40 -1.09
N SER A 51 -10.38 -9.77 -1.68
CA SER A 51 -8.99 -10.21 -1.48
C SER A 51 -8.47 -9.70 -0.14
N VAL A 52 -8.22 -10.61 0.80
CA VAL A 52 -7.56 -10.30 2.09
C VAL A 52 -6.05 -10.37 1.92
N PHE A 53 -5.33 -9.39 2.44
CA PHE A 53 -3.87 -9.43 2.53
C PHE A 53 -3.45 -9.89 3.94
N THR A 54 -2.70 -10.97 4.01
CA THR A 54 -2.08 -11.47 5.25
C THR A 54 -0.63 -11.86 4.99
N THR A 55 0.21 -11.73 6.01
CA THR A 55 1.61 -12.17 6.01
C THR A 55 1.80 -13.57 6.58
N ASN A 56 0.73 -14.19 7.12
CA ASN A 56 0.79 -15.45 7.87
C ASN A 56 0.31 -16.68 7.08
N GLU A 57 -0.49 -16.52 6.02
CA GLU A 57 -1.02 -17.64 5.24
C GLU A 57 -0.80 -17.46 3.73
N GLN A 58 0.21 -18.15 3.22
CA GLN A 58 0.60 -18.14 1.81
C GLN A 58 -0.36 -18.94 0.89
N SER A 59 -1.37 -19.62 1.44
CA SER A 59 -2.14 -20.63 0.72
C SER A 59 -3.61 -20.25 0.53
N ARG A 60 -3.84 -19.68 -0.67
CA ARG A 60 -5.02 -19.84 -1.53
C ARG A 60 -6.13 -18.78 -1.46
N HIS A 61 -6.56 -18.42 -2.68
CA HIS A 61 -7.50 -17.39 -3.12
C HIS A 61 -6.92 -16.00 -3.40
N ALA A 62 -5.79 -15.65 -2.79
CA ALA A 62 -5.06 -14.43 -3.11
C ALA A 62 -4.21 -14.52 -4.39
N ASP A 63 -3.81 -15.71 -4.86
CA ASP A 63 -2.69 -15.84 -5.81
C ASP A 63 -2.88 -15.08 -7.14
N GLN A 64 -3.98 -15.29 -7.88
CA GLN A 64 -4.09 -14.65 -9.21
C GLN A 64 -4.38 -13.16 -9.11
N GLN A 65 -5.27 -12.73 -8.21
CA GLN A 65 -5.55 -11.31 -8.00
C GLN A 65 -4.32 -10.57 -7.47
N PHE A 66 -3.57 -11.16 -6.53
CA PHE A 66 -2.32 -10.60 -6.03
C PHE A 66 -1.24 -10.53 -7.12
N ILE A 67 -1.12 -11.56 -7.97
CA ILE A 67 -0.18 -11.54 -9.09
C ILE A 67 -0.58 -10.48 -10.13
N ASP A 68 -1.88 -10.37 -10.45
CA ASP A 68 -2.39 -9.38 -11.39
C ASP A 68 -2.24 -7.94 -10.84
N SER A 69 -2.20 -7.79 -9.51
CA SER A 69 -1.92 -6.50 -8.84
C SER A 69 -0.53 -5.94 -9.15
N ALA A 70 0.39 -6.74 -9.70
CA ALA A 70 1.70 -6.25 -10.14
C ALA A 70 1.60 -5.22 -11.27
N THR A 71 0.49 -5.22 -12.02
CA THR A 71 0.27 -4.31 -13.16
C THR A 71 -1.02 -3.50 -13.07
N GLY A 72 -1.91 -3.83 -12.14
CA GLY A 72 -3.19 -3.15 -11.91
C GLY A 72 -3.26 -2.37 -10.59
N ILE A 73 -4.43 -1.78 -10.34
CA ILE A 73 -4.78 -1.17 -9.04
C ILE A 73 -5.80 -2.09 -8.37
N ILE A 74 -5.43 -2.63 -7.21
CA ILE A 74 -6.28 -3.55 -6.43
C ILE A 74 -6.28 -3.07 -4.99
N CYS A 75 -7.48 -3.02 -4.39
CA CYS A 75 -7.65 -2.76 -2.97
C CYS A 75 -7.67 -4.09 -2.21
N PHE A 76 -6.89 -4.16 -1.14
CA PHE A 76 -6.83 -5.32 -0.26
C PHE A 76 -7.45 -5.00 1.09
N PHE A 77 -8.12 -5.98 1.68
CA PHE A 77 -8.63 -5.89 3.04
C PHE A 77 -7.58 -6.37 4.04
N GLU A 78 -7.55 -5.74 5.21
CA GLU A 78 -6.81 -6.23 6.37
C GLU A 78 -7.37 -7.58 6.85
N GLU A 79 -6.52 -8.39 7.49
CA GLU A 79 -6.89 -9.72 7.99
C GLU A 79 -8.10 -9.69 8.94
N GLU A 80 -8.22 -8.62 9.73
CA GLU A 80 -9.29 -8.45 10.72
C GLU A 80 -10.51 -7.68 10.20
N ALA A 81 -10.53 -7.32 8.90
CA ALA A 81 -11.59 -6.49 8.31
C ALA A 81 -12.97 -7.16 8.33
N PHE A 82 -13.02 -8.50 8.40
CA PHE A 82 -14.27 -9.26 8.42
C PHE A 82 -14.57 -9.79 9.83
N ASP A 83 -15.86 -9.87 10.17
CA ASP A 83 -16.33 -10.50 11.40
C ASP A 83 -16.47 -12.02 11.27
N ASP A 84 -16.85 -12.69 12.37
CA ASP A 84 -17.03 -14.15 12.40
C ASP A 84 -18.11 -14.67 11.44
N LYS A 85 -18.94 -13.77 10.89
CA LYS A 85 -19.98 -14.08 9.90
C LYS A 85 -19.51 -13.80 8.47
N GLY A 86 -18.31 -13.24 8.29
CA GLY A 86 -17.74 -12.87 6.99
C GLY A 86 -18.25 -11.53 6.46
N ASP A 87 -18.86 -10.70 7.32
CA ASP A 87 -19.32 -9.36 6.99
C ASP A 87 -18.22 -8.34 7.31
N LEU A 88 -18.10 -7.30 6.47
CA LEU A 88 -17.13 -6.24 6.68
C LEU A 88 -17.48 -5.46 7.96
N LYS A 89 -16.52 -5.36 8.89
CA LYS A 89 -16.64 -4.50 10.08
C LYS A 89 -16.53 -3.04 9.63
N GLN A 90 -17.63 -2.30 9.71
CA GLN A 90 -17.66 -0.84 9.52
C GLN A 90 -17.56 -0.10 10.84
#